data_AF-A0A1F2S6D0-F1
#
_entry.id   AF-A0A1F2S6D0-F1
#
_cell.length_a   1.000
_cell.length_b   1.000
_cell.length_c   1.000
_cell.angle_alpha   90.00
_cell.angle_beta   90.00
_cell.angle_gamma   90.00
#
_symmetry.space_group_name_H-M   'P 1'
#
loop_
_entity.id
_entity.type
_entity.pdbx_description
1 polymer ?
#
loop_
_entity_poly.entity_id
_entity_poly.type
_entity_poly.pdbx_seq_one_letter_code
_entity_poly.pdbx_strand_id
1 'polypeptide(L)'
;MAQTRPSGASRIKGIDAIFPRPEVTDRQAYAPGIHISPDMDLVFFSGITAYPPDVDPWNPDAFRVPTDPAERSRMATDNLDRLLKAGGMTWEHIVFNVNWTAPGGGGINFRAQYGETWSPCSTSLRVTDTGIPSVNVLYQITAVTPPRPVTTKGAVPGVEPILSRPGVALRELPQAPAIRVTGDADLVYFPGVTAYPPDVDPWSPGSYRLPDDLAAQERMVGDTIDRMLRAAGLTWRHIVVMNRTGDVRGARWMEDRFGDWRPCRTTRAVPTGIPGARLLVEITAAAPRRA
;
A
#
# COMPACT_ATOMS: atom_id res chain seq x y z
N MET A 1 24.68 -2.37 -34.70
CA MET A 1 25.26 -1.83 -33.45
C MET A 1 24.14 -1.74 -32.43
N ALA A 2 24.20 -2.53 -31.35
CA ALA A 2 23.23 -2.43 -30.27
C ALA A 2 23.49 -1.13 -29.50
N GLN A 3 22.51 -0.22 -29.45
CA GLN A 3 22.56 0.92 -28.55
C GLN A 3 22.55 0.39 -27.11
N THR A 4 23.64 0.61 -26.39
CA THR A 4 23.71 0.44 -24.94
C THR A 4 22.65 1.31 -24.30
N ARG A 5 21.68 0.69 -23.61
CA ARG A 5 20.65 1.43 -22.86
C ARG A 5 21.33 2.29 -21.77
N PRO A 6 20.81 3.49 -21.46
CA PRO A 6 21.34 4.31 -20.37
C PRO A 6 21.24 3.57 -19.03
N SER A 7 22.16 3.85 -18.09
CA SER A 7 22.05 3.39 -16.70
C SER A 7 20.70 3.86 -16.12
N GLY A 8 19.93 2.94 -15.54
CA GLY A 8 18.60 3.20 -14.96
C GLY A 8 17.38 2.92 -15.86
N ALA A 9 17.56 2.47 -17.11
CA ALA A 9 16.44 2.08 -17.96
C ALA A 9 15.91 0.67 -17.61
N SER A 10 14.60 0.53 -17.36
CA SER A 10 13.98 -0.78 -17.13
C SER A 10 14.21 -1.72 -18.31
N ARG A 11 14.29 -3.03 -18.03
CA ARG A 11 14.25 -4.03 -19.11
C ARG A 11 12.84 -4.19 -19.67
N ILE A 12 11.81 -3.83 -18.89
CA ILE A 12 10.41 -3.85 -19.26
C ILE A 12 10.10 -2.63 -20.11
N LYS A 13 9.56 -2.85 -21.32
CA LYS A 13 9.12 -1.77 -22.21
C LYS A 13 7.98 -0.98 -21.55
N GLY A 14 8.02 0.35 -21.59
CA GLY A 14 6.95 1.20 -21.04
C GLY A 14 7.15 1.61 -19.58
N ILE A 15 8.33 1.33 -19.01
CA ILE A 15 8.73 1.85 -17.69
C ILE A 15 10.07 2.55 -17.84
N ASP A 16 10.13 3.83 -17.51
CA ASP A 16 11.35 4.63 -17.65
C ASP A 16 11.62 5.40 -16.37
N ALA A 17 12.84 5.30 -15.82
CA ALA A 17 13.24 6.13 -14.71
C ALA A 17 13.49 7.57 -15.19
N ILE A 18 12.95 8.54 -14.46
CA ILE A 18 13.12 9.97 -14.72
C ILE A 18 14.21 10.48 -13.79
N PHE A 19 15.30 10.97 -14.36
CA PHE A 19 16.36 11.66 -13.62
C PHE A 19 16.52 13.09 -14.15
N PRO A 20 16.09 14.12 -13.40
CA PRO A 20 16.20 15.53 -13.82
C PRO A 20 17.64 15.99 -14.05
N ARG A 21 18.61 15.27 -13.46
CA ARG A 21 20.05 15.51 -13.58
C ARG A 21 20.79 14.19 -13.88
N PRO A 22 20.90 13.79 -15.16
CA PRO A 22 21.48 12.52 -15.57
C PRO A 22 22.92 12.29 -15.06
N GLU A 23 23.66 13.35 -14.78
CA GLU A 23 25.02 13.33 -14.25
C GLU A 23 25.13 12.90 -12.77
N VAL A 24 24.00 12.80 -12.06
CA VAL A 24 23.94 12.39 -10.65
C VAL A 24 23.36 10.96 -10.50
N THR A 25 22.83 10.40 -11.58
CA THR A 25 22.07 9.13 -11.65
C THR A 25 22.82 7.96 -11.03
N ASP A 26 24.10 7.79 -11.36
CA ASP A 26 24.91 6.66 -10.90
C ASP A 26 25.21 6.69 -9.40
N ARG A 27 24.89 7.79 -8.71
CA ARG A 27 25.11 7.97 -7.26
C ARG A 27 23.86 7.73 -6.42
N GLN A 28 22.68 7.64 -7.04
CA GLN A 28 21.42 7.49 -6.31
C GLN A 28 21.00 6.01 -6.22
N ALA A 29 20.47 5.62 -5.05
CA ALA A 29 19.99 4.26 -4.81
C ALA A 29 18.53 4.04 -5.27
N TYR A 30 17.88 5.09 -5.78
CA TYR A 30 16.48 5.11 -6.19
C TYR A 30 16.29 6.17 -7.29
N ALA A 31 15.29 5.97 -8.15
CA ALA A 31 14.88 6.99 -9.11
C ALA A 31 14.07 8.10 -8.39
N PRO A 32 14.21 9.38 -8.76
CA PRO A 32 13.39 10.46 -8.22
C PRO A 32 11.99 10.52 -8.85
N GLY A 33 11.80 9.92 -10.03
CA GLY A 33 10.50 9.70 -10.65
C GLY A 33 10.53 8.49 -11.57
N ILE A 34 9.38 7.88 -11.83
CA ILE A 34 9.21 6.82 -12.83
C ILE A 34 8.09 7.25 -13.77
N HIS A 35 8.36 7.22 -15.07
CA HIS A 35 7.35 7.26 -16.11
C HIS A 35 6.80 5.86 -16.34
N ILE A 36 5.48 5.75 -16.41
CA ILE A 36 4.75 4.51 -16.68
C ILE A 36 3.90 4.79 -17.91
N SER A 37 4.12 3.99 -18.95
CA SER A 37 3.36 4.09 -20.18
C SER A 37 1.87 3.81 -19.93
N PRO A 38 0.95 4.46 -20.66
CA PRO A 38 -0.49 4.26 -20.52
C PRO A 38 -0.96 2.84 -20.89
N ASP A 39 -0.11 2.04 -21.52
CA ASP A 39 -0.33 0.62 -21.78
C ASP A 39 0.14 -0.27 -20.63
N MET A 40 0.17 0.23 -19.40
CA MET A 40 0.50 -0.56 -18.20
C MET A 40 -0.59 -0.41 -17.15
N ASP A 41 -0.93 -1.51 -16.50
CA ASP A 41 -1.77 -1.53 -15.32
C ASP A 41 -0.92 -1.29 -14.07
N LEU A 42 -1.51 -0.66 -13.05
CA LEU A 42 -0.90 -0.51 -11.73
C LEU A 42 -1.32 -1.65 -10.81
N VAL A 43 -0.39 -2.14 -10.01
CA VAL A 43 -0.66 -3.12 -8.96
C VAL A 43 -0.18 -2.58 -7.62
N PHE A 44 -1.06 -2.58 -6.64
CA PHE A 44 -0.77 -2.13 -5.29
C PHE A 44 -0.64 -3.33 -4.35
N PHE A 45 0.40 -3.35 -3.54
CA PHE A 45 0.60 -4.27 -2.43
C PHE A 45 0.71 -3.44 -1.16
N SER A 46 -0.01 -3.84 -0.12
CA SER A 46 -0.01 -3.12 1.16
C SER A 46 0.12 -4.15 2.28
N GLY A 47 0.83 -3.79 3.35
CA GLY A 47 0.91 -4.65 4.53
C GLY A 47 1.88 -5.82 4.38
N ILE A 48 2.87 -5.75 3.50
CA ILE A 48 3.75 -6.89 3.27
C ILE A 48 4.77 -6.97 4.40
N THR A 49 4.73 -8.08 5.14
CA THR A 49 5.54 -8.33 6.34
C THR A 49 5.99 -9.79 6.38
N ALA A 50 6.62 -10.20 7.49
CA ALA A 50 6.94 -11.60 7.75
C ALA A 50 5.69 -12.50 7.88
N TYR A 51 4.51 -11.94 8.17
CA TYR A 51 3.27 -12.71 8.18
C TYR A 51 2.90 -13.15 6.76
N PRO A 52 2.46 -14.42 6.56
CA PRO A 52 1.84 -14.83 5.32
C PRO A 52 0.66 -13.91 4.95
N PRO A 53 0.43 -13.60 3.66
CA PRO A 53 -0.57 -12.61 3.24
C PRO A 53 -2.03 -12.91 3.64
N ASP A 54 -2.32 -14.15 4.01
CA ASP A 54 -3.62 -14.66 4.44
C ASP A 54 -3.78 -14.75 5.96
N VAL A 55 -2.76 -14.40 6.72
CA VAL A 55 -2.78 -14.43 8.18
C VAL A 55 -3.09 -13.04 8.71
N ASP A 56 -4.03 -12.96 9.65
CA ASP A 56 -4.24 -11.75 10.44
C ASP A 56 -3.12 -11.61 11.50
N PRO A 57 -2.23 -10.60 11.39
CA PRO A 57 -1.14 -10.40 12.34
C PRO A 57 -1.63 -10.04 13.76
N TRP A 58 -2.90 -9.67 13.90
CA TRP A 58 -3.53 -9.31 15.17
C TRP A 58 -4.14 -10.51 15.91
N ASN A 59 -4.13 -11.69 15.29
CA ASN A 59 -4.56 -12.93 15.92
C ASN A 59 -3.33 -13.74 16.41
N PRO A 60 -3.06 -13.78 17.73
CA PRO A 60 -1.83 -14.36 18.28
C PRO A 60 -1.70 -15.88 18.06
N ASP A 61 -2.80 -16.59 17.82
CA ASP A 61 -2.80 -18.04 17.60
C ASP A 61 -2.65 -18.41 16.11
N ALA A 62 -2.80 -17.45 15.20
CA ALA A 62 -2.85 -17.72 13.77
C ALA A 62 -1.49 -18.06 13.16
N PHE A 63 -0.41 -17.46 13.69
CA PHE A 63 0.94 -17.68 13.17
C PHE A 63 2.01 -17.21 14.16
N ARG A 64 3.06 -18.01 14.35
CA ARG A 64 4.23 -17.59 15.14
C ARG A 64 5.33 -17.09 14.23
N VAL A 65 5.59 -15.78 14.31
CA VAL A 65 6.69 -15.14 13.59
C VAL A 65 8.03 -15.49 14.26
N PRO A 66 9.09 -15.80 13.51
CA PRO A 66 10.42 -16.08 14.07
C PRO A 66 10.97 -14.93 14.93
N THR A 67 11.79 -15.28 15.93
CA THR A 67 12.43 -14.32 16.84
C THR A 67 13.64 -13.63 16.23
N ASP A 68 14.30 -14.24 15.24
CA ASP A 68 15.42 -13.65 14.52
C ASP A 68 14.95 -12.50 13.60
N PRO A 69 15.40 -11.25 13.82
CA PRO A 69 15.07 -10.12 12.95
C PRO A 69 15.49 -10.30 11.48
N ALA A 70 16.61 -10.98 11.22
CA ALA A 70 17.09 -11.19 9.85
C ALA A 70 16.16 -12.16 9.11
N GLU A 71 15.77 -13.26 9.74
CA GLU A 71 14.78 -14.20 9.20
C GLU A 71 13.44 -13.52 8.89
N ARG A 72 12.92 -12.68 9.79
CA ARG A 72 11.68 -11.92 9.53
C ARG A 72 11.78 -11.00 8.32
N SER A 73 12.93 -10.34 8.14
CA SER A 73 13.16 -9.48 6.98
C SER A 73 13.16 -10.29 5.69
N ARG A 74 13.82 -11.45 5.70
CA ARG A 74 13.82 -12.40 4.57
C ARG A 74 12.40 -12.89 4.25
N MET A 75 11.61 -13.25 5.26
CA MET A 75 10.23 -13.69 5.06
C MET A 75 9.36 -12.61 4.42
N ALA A 76 9.54 -11.34 4.80
CA ALA A 76 8.83 -10.23 4.17
C ALA A 76 9.19 -10.09 2.69
N THR A 77 10.46 -10.21 2.33
CA THR A 77 10.89 -10.21 0.92
C THR A 77 10.40 -11.44 0.16
N ASP A 78 10.40 -12.62 0.79
CA ASP A 78 9.89 -13.86 0.18
C ASP A 78 8.37 -13.77 -0.09
N ASN A 79 7.62 -13.14 0.84
CA ASN A 79 6.20 -12.88 0.65
C ASN A 79 5.97 -11.90 -0.50
N LEU A 80 6.75 -10.82 -0.60
CA LEU A 80 6.68 -9.91 -1.75
C LEU A 80 6.95 -10.62 -3.08
N ASP A 81 8.01 -11.43 -3.14
CA ASP A 81 8.37 -12.20 -4.34
C ASP A 81 7.24 -13.14 -4.80
N ARG A 82 6.62 -13.85 -3.85
CA ARG A 82 5.46 -14.71 -4.14
C ARG A 82 4.29 -13.93 -4.71
N LEU A 83 4.03 -12.73 -4.18
CA LEU A 83 2.94 -11.88 -4.64
C LEU A 83 3.19 -11.34 -6.05
N LEU A 84 4.42 -10.91 -6.34
CA LEU A 84 4.84 -10.50 -7.68
C LEU A 84 4.66 -11.65 -8.67
N LYS A 85 5.21 -12.84 -8.37
CA LYS A 85 5.11 -14.03 -9.23
C LYS A 85 3.67 -14.43 -9.50
N ALA A 86 2.80 -14.40 -8.50
CA ALA A 86 1.39 -14.73 -8.66
C ALA A 86 0.66 -13.74 -9.58
N GLY A 87 1.09 -12.47 -9.60
CA GLY A 87 0.59 -11.49 -10.54
C GLY A 87 1.25 -11.52 -11.93
N GLY A 88 2.17 -12.45 -12.18
CA GLY A 88 2.96 -12.52 -13.42
C GLY A 88 4.05 -11.45 -13.53
N MET A 89 4.44 -10.86 -12.40
CA MET A 89 5.43 -9.81 -12.28
C MET A 89 6.77 -10.35 -11.76
N THR A 90 7.78 -9.51 -11.86
CA THR A 90 9.12 -9.69 -11.29
C THR A 90 9.47 -8.46 -10.45
N TRP A 91 10.61 -8.50 -9.75
CA TRP A 91 11.10 -7.35 -8.97
C TRP A 91 11.32 -6.07 -9.81
N GLU A 92 11.55 -6.18 -11.12
CA GLU A 92 11.68 -5.02 -12.02
C GLU A 92 10.36 -4.30 -12.29
N HIS A 93 9.24 -4.96 -12.01
CA HIS A 93 7.93 -4.36 -12.16
C HIS A 93 7.60 -3.40 -11.00
N ILE A 94 8.35 -3.46 -9.89
CA ILE A 94 8.18 -2.49 -8.80
C ILE A 94 8.61 -1.11 -9.28
N VAL A 95 7.72 -0.14 -9.14
CA VAL A 95 7.94 1.27 -9.53
C VAL A 95 7.98 2.20 -8.33
N PHE A 96 7.32 1.82 -7.23
CA PHE A 96 7.37 2.57 -5.97
C PHE A 96 7.39 1.64 -4.77
N ASN A 97 8.18 1.99 -3.74
CA ASN A 97 8.11 1.33 -2.45
C ASN A 97 8.19 2.33 -1.31
N VAL A 98 7.43 2.05 -0.26
CA VAL A 98 7.62 2.62 1.06
C VAL A 98 7.94 1.47 2.00
N ASN A 99 9.06 1.58 2.71
CA ASN A 99 9.44 0.62 3.74
C ASN A 99 9.56 1.30 5.10
N TRP A 100 9.00 0.65 6.11
CA TRP A 100 9.18 1.01 7.51
C TRP A 100 10.05 -0.06 8.17
N THR A 101 11.17 0.37 8.74
CA THR A 101 12.20 -0.51 9.33
C THR A 101 12.33 -0.19 10.81
N ALA A 102 11.97 -1.16 11.66
CA ALA A 102 12.20 -1.12 13.10
C ALA A 102 13.56 -1.73 13.45
N PRO A 103 14.03 -1.65 14.72
CA PRO A 103 15.32 -2.21 15.12
C PRO A 103 15.51 -3.67 14.69
N GLY A 104 16.67 -3.97 14.09
CA GLY A 104 16.99 -5.28 13.51
C GLY A 104 16.31 -5.58 12.16
N GLY A 105 15.50 -4.67 11.62
CA GLY A 105 14.91 -4.76 10.28
C GLY A 105 15.88 -4.41 9.16
N GLY A 106 15.82 -5.17 8.06
CA GLY A 106 16.50 -4.88 6.81
C GLY A 106 15.53 -4.39 5.73
N GLY A 107 15.76 -3.17 5.20
CA GLY A 107 15.03 -2.71 4.00
C GLY A 107 15.29 -3.64 2.80
N ILE A 108 14.52 -3.47 1.72
CA ILE A 108 14.71 -4.28 0.51
C ILE A 108 16.07 -3.93 -0.10
N ASN A 109 16.95 -4.92 -0.22
CA ASN A 109 18.18 -4.80 -1.01
C ASN A 109 17.85 -4.99 -2.50
N PHE A 110 17.32 -3.95 -3.10
CA PHE A 110 16.91 -3.90 -4.48
C PHE A 110 18.02 -4.27 -5.48
N ARG A 111 19.25 -3.82 -5.24
CA ARG A 111 20.41 -4.18 -6.08
C ARG A 111 20.70 -5.68 -6.06
N ALA A 112 20.50 -6.35 -4.92
CA ALA A 112 20.64 -7.80 -4.85
C ALA A 112 19.56 -8.55 -5.67
N GLN A 113 18.42 -7.93 -5.93
CA GLN A 113 17.30 -8.57 -6.64
C GLN A 113 17.41 -8.45 -8.17
N TYR A 114 17.96 -7.36 -8.71
CA TYR A 114 18.02 -7.12 -10.16
C TYR A 114 19.32 -6.46 -10.66
N GLY A 115 20.36 -6.36 -9.84
CA GLY A 115 21.63 -5.75 -10.21
C GLY A 115 21.60 -4.22 -10.24
N GLU A 116 22.49 -3.60 -11.02
CA GLU A 116 22.63 -2.13 -11.12
C GLU A 116 21.71 -1.49 -12.17
N THR A 117 20.89 -2.28 -12.86
CA THR A 117 20.19 -1.83 -14.08
C THR A 117 18.82 -1.21 -13.85
N TRP A 118 18.26 -1.33 -12.65
CA TRP A 118 16.92 -0.80 -12.32
C TRP A 118 16.93 -0.17 -10.93
N SER A 119 16.00 0.73 -10.64
CA SER A 119 15.78 1.27 -9.30
C SER A 119 14.39 1.90 -9.22
N PRO A 120 13.48 1.42 -8.34
CA PRO A 120 12.19 2.06 -8.15
C PRO A 120 12.36 3.39 -7.41
N CYS A 121 11.32 4.20 -7.43
CA CYS A 121 11.17 5.23 -6.40
C CYS A 121 11.07 4.53 -5.02
N SER A 122 11.79 5.01 -4.03
CA SER A 122 11.82 4.42 -2.69
C SER A 122 11.72 5.46 -1.60
N THR A 123 10.96 5.16 -0.56
CA THR A 123 11.00 5.85 0.72
C THR A 123 11.33 4.84 1.80
N SER A 124 12.40 5.09 2.55
CA SER A 124 12.83 4.24 3.66
C SER A 124 12.72 5.00 4.98
N LEU A 125 11.84 4.54 5.85
CA LEU A 125 11.56 5.15 7.14
C LEU A 125 12.11 4.26 8.24
N ARG A 126 12.98 4.81 9.09
CA ARG A 126 13.39 4.15 10.33
C ARG A 126 12.40 4.52 11.41
N VAL A 127 11.79 3.51 12.01
CA VAL A 127 10.79 3.64 13.07
C VAL A 127 11.26 2.92 14.31
N THR A 128 10.74 3.29 15.47
CA THR A 128 11.00 2.54 16.72
C THR A 128 10.27 1.21 16.73
N ASP A 129 9.10 1.16 16.10
CA ASP A 129 8.24 -0.01 15.95
C ASP A 129 7.44 0.12 14.64
N THR A 130 7.14 -1.00 13.97
CA THR A 130 6.34 -0.98 12.72
C THR A 130 4.85 -0.79 12.98
N GLY A 131 4.43 -0.92 14.24
CA GLY A 131 3.04 -0.97 14.64
C GLY A 131 2.39 -2.29 14.24
N ILE A 132 3.14 -3.36 13.98
CA ILE A 132 2.61 -4.71 13.71
C ILE A 132 3.34 -5.69 14.65
N PRO A 133 2.63 -6.59 15.36
CA PRO A 133 3.24 -7.44 16.38
C PRO A 133 4.38 -8.28 15.81
N SER A 134 5.52 -8.31 16.51
CA SER A 134 6.69 -9.12 16.12
C SER A 134 7.26 -8.81 14.72
N VAL A 135 6.92 -7.68 14.09
CA VAL A 135 7.39 -7.31 12.76
C VAL A 135 8.39 -6.17 12.83
N ASN A 136 9.54 -6.36 12.18
CA ASN A 136 10.60 -5.37 12.08
C ASN A 136 10.70 -4.70 10.70
N VAL A 137 9.97 -5.20 9.69
CA VAL A 137 9.88 -4.58 8.37
C VAL A 137 8.46 -4.65 7.82
N LEU A 138 8.01 -3.55 7.23
CA LEU A 138 6.71 -3.44 6.58
C LEU A 138 6.91 -2.76 5.23
N TYR A 139 6.36 -3.34 4.17
CA TYR A 139 6.42 -2.79 2.83
C TYR A 139 5.03 -2.44 2.29
N GLN A 140 4.95 -1.26 1.68
CA GLN A 140 3.91 -0.86 0.76
C GLN A 140 4.55 -0.69 -0.62
N ILE A 141 4.03 -1.38 -1.62
CA ILE A 141 4.65 -1.47 -2.95
C ILE A 141 3.61 -1.08 -4.01
N THR A 142 4.04 -0.30 -4.99
CA THR A 142 3.35 -0.17 -6.28
C THR A 142 4.22 -0.81 -7.35
N ALA A 143 3.62 -1.70 -8.13
CA ALA A 143 4.21 -2.29 -9.32
C ALA A 143 3.36 -1.98 -10.55
N VAL A 144 3.87 -2.35 -11.72
CA VAL A 144 3.14 -2.29 -12.98
C VAL A 144 3.09 -3.65 -13.66
N THR A 145 2.18 -3.84 -14.60
CA THR A 145 2.10 -5.05 -15.43
C THR A 145 1.49 -4.71 -16.78
N PRO A 146 1.80 -5.44 -17.87
CA PRO A 146 1.11 -5.27 -19.13
C PRO A 146 -0.42 -5.43 -18.97
N PRO A 147 -1.24 -4.76 -19.80
CA PRO A 147 -2.68 -4.74 -19.66
C PRO A 147 -3.21 -6.14 -19.90
N ARG A 148 -4.12 -6.58 -19.02
CA ARG A 148 -4.91 -7.80 -19.30
C ARG A 148 -6.35 -7.41 -19.59
N PRO A 149 -7.02 -8.07 -20.56
CA PRO A 149 -8.46 -7.91 -20.73
C PRO A 149 -9.16 -8.30 -19.44
N VAL A 150 -9.77 -7.34 -18.75
CA VAL A 150 -10.57 -7.61 -17.55
C VAL A 150 -11.99 -7.90 -17.97
N THR A 151 -12.39 -9.17 -17.88
CA THR A 151 -13.77 -9.60 -18.04
C THR A 151 -14.56 -9.28 -16.77
N THR A 152 -14.80 -7.99 -16.48
CA THR A 152 -15.70 -7.50 -15.40
C THR A 152 -15.55 -8.14 -14.01
N LYS A 153 -14.38 -8.69 -13.65
CA LYS A 153 -14.18 -9.34 -12.35
C LYS A 153 -13.69 -8.33 -11.33
N GLY A 154 -14.63 -7.77 -10.58
CA GLY A 154 -14.37 -6.85 -9.48
C GLY A 154 -15.63 -6.09 -9.10
N ALA A 155 -15.62 -5.42 -7.95
CA ALA A 155 -16.70 -4.51 -7.59
C ALA A 155 -16.73 -3.25 -8.49
N VAL A 156 -15.61 -2.95 -9.16
CA VAL A 156 -15.42 -1.80 -10.04
C VAL A 156 -14.78 -2.28 -11.35
N PRO A 157 -15.28 -1.88 -12.54
CA PRO A 157 -14.62 -2.18 -13.81
C PRO A 157 -13.14 -1.76 -13.82
N GLY A 158 -12.26 -2.63 -14.32
CA GLY A 158 -10.81 -2.37 -14.34
C GLY A 158 -10.09 -2.56 -13.00
N VAL A 159 -10.78 -3.00 -11.94
CA VAL A 159 -10.17 -3.24 -10.62
C VAL A 159 -10.34 -4.70 -10.21
N GLU A 160 -9.24 -5.42 -10.00
CA GLU A 160 -9.26 -6.83 -9.60
C GLU A 160 -8.28 -7.14 -8.46
N PRO A 161 -8.67 -7.90 -7.42
CA PRO A 161 -7.72 -8.46 -6.47
C PRO A 161 -6.79 -9.48 -7.15
N ILE A 162 -5.48 -9.41 -6.85
CA ILE A 162 -4.51 -10.42 -7.27
C ILE A 162 -4.16 -11.26 -6.04
N LEU A 163 -4.12 -12.58 -6.25
CA LEU A 163 -4.02 -13.65 -5.25
C LEU A 163 -5.30 -13.94 -4.47
N SER A 164 -6.01 -14.96 -4.96
CA SER A 164 -6.67 -15.94 -4.10
C SER A 164 -5.81 -17.20 -4.18
N ARG A 165 -5.43 -17.80 -3.05
CA ARG A 165 -4.96 -19.20 -3.08
C ARG A 165 -6.07 -20.03 -3.75
N PRO A 166 -5.75 -21.06 -4.56
CA PRO A 166 -6.77 -21.96 -5.07
C PRO A 166 -7.63 -22.48 -3.90
N GLY A 167 -8.94 -22.19 -3.93
CA GLY A 167 -9.89 -22.61 -2.90
C GLY A 167 -10.19 -21.61 -1.77
N VAL A 168 -9.54 -20.44 -1.70
CA VAL A 168 -9.85 -19.40 -0.69
C VAL A 168 -10.55 -18.22 -1.34
N ALA A 169 -11.78 -17.91 -0.92
CA ALA A 169 -12.51 -16.75 -1.43
C ALA A 169 -11.99 -15.44 -0.80
N LEU A 170 -12.06 -14.31 -1.52
CA LEU A 170 -11.61 -13.01 -1.01
C LEU A 170 -12.24 -12.63 0.35
N ARG A 171 -13.51 -12.98 0.54
CA ARG A 171 -14.25 -12.74 1.80
C ARG A 171 -13.67 -13.48 3.02
N GLU A 172 -12.92 -14.56 2.76
CA GLU A 172 -12.25 -15.38 3.79
C GLU A 172 -10.89 -14.79 4.17
N LEU A 173 -10.40 -13.80 3.43
CA LEU A 173 -9.18 -13.07 3.74
C LEU A 173 -9.49 -11.81 4.59
N PRO A 174 -8.62 -11.46 5.55
CA PRO A 174 -8.79 -10.23 6.34
C PRO A 174 -8.68 -8.96 5.47
N GLN A 175 -7.94 -9.03 4.35
CA GLN A 175 -7.76 -7.98 3.35
C GLN A 175 -7.24 -8.58 2.04
N ALA A 176 -7.32 -7.84 0.93
CA ALA A 176 -6.65 -8.26 -0.30
C ALA A 176 -5.13 -8.03 -0.15
N PRO A 177 -4.27 -8.99 -0.49
CA PRO A 177 -2.83 -8.79 -0.42
C PRO A 177 -2.30 -7.93 -1.58
N ALA A 178 -3.00 -7.94 -2.72
CA ALA A 178 -2.70 -7.11 -3.87
C ALA A 178 -3.97 -6.76 -4.66
N ILE A 179 -4.00 -5.57 -5.28
CA ILE A 179 -5.06 -5.13 -6.20
C ILE A 179 -4.44 -4.56 -7.46
N ARG A 180 -4.91 -5.02 -8.63
CA ARG A 180 -4.64 -4.42 -9.94
C ARG A 180 -5.70 -3.37 -10.28
N VAL A 181 -5.24 -2.27 -10.84
CA VAL A 181 -6.05 -1.21 -11.46
C VAL A 181 -5.57 -1.03 -12.89
N THR A 182 -6.45 -1.28 -13.85
CA THR A 182 -6.13 -1.17 -15.28
C THR A 182 -6.31 0.24 -15.80
N GLY A 183 -5.78 0.48 -17.00
CA GLY A 183 -5.96 1.74 -17.72
C GLY A 183 -7.42 2.16 -17.95
N ASP A 184 -8.44 1.39 -17.58
CA ASP A 184 -9.86 1.77 -17.66
C ASP A 184 -10.40 2.47 -16.39
N ALA A 185 -9.52 2.73 -15.41
CA ALA A 185 -9.87 3.40 -14.17
C ALA A 185 -8.98 4.63 -13.90
N ASP A 186 -9.58 5.67 -13.32
CA ASP A 186 -8.88 6.83 -12.80
C ASP A 186 -8.47 6.58 -11.34
N LEU A 187 -7.33 7.11 -10.90
CA LEU A 187 -6.91 7.04 -9.48
C LEU A 187 -7.23 8.34 -8.76
N VAL A 188 -7.85 8.22 -7.59
CA VAL A 188 -8.19 9.33 -6.69
C VAL A 188 -7.50 9.11 -5.36
N TYR A 189 -6.66 10.07 -4.97
CA TYR A 189 -5.93 10.04 -3.71
C TYR A 189 -6.63 10.90 -2.68
N PHE A 190 -6.88 10.34 -1.50
CA PHE A 190 -7.41 11.08 -0.37
C PHE A 190 -6.34 11.15 0.73
N PRO A 191 -6.13 12.33 1.34
CA PRO A 191 -5.12 12.52 2.37
C PRO A 191 -5.49 11.76 3.66
N GLY A 192 -4.60 11.81 4.65
CA GLY A 192 -4.86 11.28 5.98
C GLY A 192 -6.07 11.93 6.63
N VAL A 193 -7.11 11.13 6.86
CA VAL A 193 -8.35 11.50 7.52
C VAL A 193 -8.27 11.12 8.99
N THR A 194 -8.52 12.09 9.87
CA THR A 194 -8.64 11.86 11.32
C THR A 194 -10.07 12.17 11.76
N ALA A 195 -10.35 12.11 13.07
CA ALA A 195 -11.63 12.53 13.62
C ALA A 195 -11.84 14.05 13.64
N TYR A 196 -10.84 14.84 13.21
CA TYR A 196 -11.03 16.28 13.03
C TYR A 196 -11.99 16.55 11.86
N PRO A 197 -12.90 17.53 11.99
CA PRO A 197 -13.61 18.06 10.84
C PRO A 197 -12.62 18.59 9.78
N PRO A 198 -12.89 18.44 8.47
CA PRO A 198 -11.94 18.82 7.41
C PRO A 198 -11.52 20.30 7.41
N ASP A 199 -12.34 21.17 7.98
CA ASP A 199 -12.14 22.62 8.08
C ASP A 199 -11.42 23.06 9.36
N VAL A 200 -11.02 22.12 10.21
CA VAL A 200 -10.34 22.40 11.48
C VAL A 200 -8.84 22.14 11.36
N ASP A 201 -8.03 23.11 11.80
CA ASP A 201 -6.59 22.92 11.99
C ASP A 201 -6.32 22.19 13.33
N PRO A 202 -5.81 20.94 13.29
CA PRO A 202 -5.54 20.16 14.50
C PRO A 202 -4.36 20.68 15.34
N TRP A 203 -3.55 21.59 14.79
CA TRP A 203 -2.39 22.16 15.47
C TRP A 203 -2.67 23.46 16.21
N SER A 204 -3.84 24.05 15.98
CA SER A 204 -4.27 25.28 16.65
C SER A 204 -4.85 24.98 18.03
N PRO A 205 -4.26 25.48 19.14
CA PRO A 205 -4.73 25.18 20.48
C PRO A 205 -6.18 25.60 20.71
N GLY A 206 -7.01 24.68 21.18
CA GLY A 206 -8.42 24.95 21.52
C GLY A 206 -9.36 25.08 20.31
N SER A 207 -8.87 24.88 19.08
CA SER A 207 -9.69 24.97 17.85
C SER A 207 -10.84 23.98 17.82
N TYR A 208 -10.61 22.77 18.36
CA TYR A 208 -11.60 21.72 18.46
C TYR A 208 -11.11 20.66 19.46
N ARG A 209 -12.04 20.11 20.25
CA ARG A 209 -11.73 19.02 21.18
C ARG A 209 -12.29 17.72 20.61
N LEU A 210 -11.40 16.82 20.23
CA LEU A 210 -11.80 15.47 19.83
C LEU A 210 -12.40 14.71 21.03
N PRO A 211 -13.38 13.83 20.79
CA PRO A 211 -13.81 12.87 21.80
C PRO A 211 -12.64 11.97 22.20
N ASP A 212 -12.46 11.69 23.49
CA ASP A 212 -11.44 10.75 23.97
C ASP A 212 -11.78 9.29 23.62
N ASP A 213 -13.06 9.01 23.36
CA ASP A 213 -13.55 7.68 22.97
C ASP A 213 -13.10 7.28 21.57
N LEU A 214 -12.47 6.11 21.45
CA LEU A 214 -12.00 5.59 20.17
C LEU A 214 -13.17 5.32 19.22
N ALA A 215 -14.26 4.75 19.71
CA ALA A 215 -15.39 4.38 18.86
C ALA A 215 -16.07 5.62 18.26
N ALA A 216 -16.14 6.72 19.02
CA ALA A 216 -16.58 8.02 18.52
C ALA A 216 -15.66 8.55 17.41
N GLN A 217 -14.33 8.55 17.63
CA GLN A 217 -13.39 8.97 16.61
C GLN A 217 -13.44 8.09 15.35
N GLU A 218 -13.58 6.77 15.51
CA GLU A 218 -13.75 5.82 14.40
C GLU A 218 -14.99 6.12 13.55
N ARG A 219 -16.14 6.39 14.19
CA ARG A 219 -17.35 6.82 13.48
C ARG A 219 -17.13 8.12 12.72
N MET A 220 -16.51 9.13 13.35
CA MET A 220 -16.25 10.42 12.72
C MET A 220 -15.32 10.32 11.51
N VAL A 221 -14.28 9.48 11.60
CA VAL A 221 -13.38 9.18 10.47
C VAL A 221 -14.18 8.53 9.33
N GLY A 222 -14.99 7.51 9.64
CA GLY A 222 -15.83 6.83 8.66
C GLY A 222 -16.80 7.77 7.96
N ASP A 223 -17.48 8.64 8.71
CA ASP A 223 -18.44 9.61 8.18
C ASP A 223 -17.75 10.66 7.30
N THR A 224 -16.51 11.06 7.63
CA THR A 224 -15.72 11.96 6.79
C THR A 224 -15.32 11.29 5.49
N ILE A 225 -14.87 10.03 5.54
CA ILE A 225 -14.57 9.24 4.34
C ILE A 225 -15.83 9.06 3.48
N ASP A 226 -16.99 8.77 4.08
CA ASP A 226 -18.29 8.69 3.39
C ASP A 226 -18.59 9.97 2.58
N ARG A 227 -18.40 11.14 3.21
CA ARG A 227 -18.60 12.44 2.55
C ARG A 227 -17.60 12.67 1.41
N MET A 228 -16.32 12.36 1.64
CA MET A 228 -15.26 12.55 0.64
C MET A 228 -15.48 11.67 -0.60
N LEU A 229 -15.81 10.39 -0.38
CA LEU A 229 -16.15 9.47 -1.47
C LEU A 229 -17.40 9.93 -2.21
N ARG A 230 -18.49 10.27 -1.49
CA ARG A 230 -19.73 10.76 -2.12
C ARG A 230 -19.49 12.02 -2.96
N ALA A 231 -18.69 12.97 -2.47
CA ALA A 231 -18.34 14.17 -3.21
C ALA A 231 -17.56 13.87 -4.51
N ALA A 232 -16.77 12.79 -4.52
CA ALA A 232 -16.08 12.29 -5.70
C ALA A 232 -16.98 11.42 -6.62
N GLY A 233 -18.24 11.17 -6.24
CA GLY A 233 -19.12 10.24 -6.95
C GLY A 233 -18.76 8.76 -6.72
N LEU A 234 -18.04 8.46 -5.63
CA LEU A 234 -17.50 7.15 -5.29
C LEU A 234 -18.18 6.57 -4.04
N THR A 235 -17.86 5.31 -3.76
CA THR A 235 -18.30 4.54 -2.60
C THR A 235 -17.14 3.74 -2.02
N TRP A 236 -17.30 3.12 -0.85
CA TRP A 236 -16.26 2.30 -0.20
C TRP A 236 -15.71 1.17 -1.08
N ARG A 237 -16.50 0.69 -2.04
CA ARG A 237 -16.08 -0.32 -3.03
C ARG A 237 -14.97 0.17 -3.97
N HIS A 238 -14.79 1.48 -4.08
CA HIS A 238 -13.78 2.09 -4.94
C HIS A 238 -12.42 2.21 -4.24
N ILE A 239 -12.36 2.07 -2.91
CA ILE A 239 -11.08 2.12 -2.19
C ILE A 239 -10.27 0.88 -2.55
N VAL A 240 -9.06 1.07 -3.06
CA VAL A 240 -8.12 0.00 -3.43
C VAL A 240 -6.93 -0.11 -2.49
N VAL A 241 -6.51 1.00 -1.87
CA VAL A 241 -5.49 1.01 -0.82
C VAL A 241 -6.01 1.79 0.37
N MET A 242 -5.79 1.26 1.58
CA MET A 242 -6.09 1.92 2.84
C MET A 242 -4.93 1.75 3.81
N ASN A 243 -4.40 2.86 4.31
CA ASN A 243 -3.42 2.85 5.40
C ASN A 243 -4.08 3.39 6.66
N ARG A 244 -3.95 2.67 7.77
CA ARG A 244 -4.43 3.08 9.08
C ARG A 244 -3.26 3.21 10.04
N THR A 245 -3.24 4.29 10.80
CA THR A 245 -2.27 4.54 11.88
C THR A 245 -3.02 4.90 13.16
N GLY A 246 -2.50 4.53 14.33
CA GLY A 246 -3.05 4.92 15.62
C GLY A 246 -3.46 3.73 16.47
N ASP A 247 -4.55 3.88 17.21
CA ASP A 247 -5.17 2.81 17.97
C ASP A 247 -5.90 1.84 17.04
N VAL A 248 -5.52 0.57 17.10
CA VAL A 248 -5.93 -0.47 16.13
C VAL A 248 -6.94 -1.47 16.68
N ARG A 249 -7.38 -1.30 17.93
CA ARG A 249 -8.21 -2.28 18.65
C ARG A 249 -9.63 -2.47 18.09
N GLY A 250 -10.12 -1.55 17.25
CA GLY A 250 -11.44 -1.64 16.59
C GLY A 250 -11.33 -1.67 15.07
N ALA A 251 -12.06 -2.55 14.37
CA ALA A 251 -12.13 -2.58 12.90
C ALA A 251 -13.56 -2.70 12.33
N ARG A 252 -14.54 -3.01 13.19
CA ARG A 252 -15.91 -3.35 12.80
C ARG A 252 -16.61 -2.27 11.97
N TRP A 253 -16.35 -0.99 12.28
CA TRP A 253 -16.92 0.13 11.55
C TRP A 253 -16.49 0.20 10.07
N MET A 254 -15.32 -0.36 9.73
CA MET A 254 -14.85 -0.51 8.36
C MET A 254 -15.48 -1.73 7.71
N GLU A 255 -15.58 -2.85 8.44
CA GLU A 255 -16.18 -4.11 7.95
C GLU A 255 -17.62 -3.88 7.48
N ASP A 256 -18.42 -3.17 8.29
CA ASP A 256 -19.81 -2.83 7.96
C ASP A 256 -19.92 -2.02 6.65
N ARG A 257 -18.95 -1.15 6.37
CA ARG A 257 -18.94 -0.28 5.17
C ARG A 257 -18.37 -0.97 3.93
N PHE A 258 -17.40 -1.85 4.12
CA PHE A 258 -16.78 -2.61 3.03
C PHE A 258 -17.62 -3.80 2.57
N GLY A 259 -18.45 -4.38 3.45
CA GLY A 259 -19.29 -5.52 3.12
C GLY A 259 -18.45 -6.73 2.68
N ASP A 260 -18.58 -7.14 1.42
CA ASP A 260 -17.79 -8.22 0.81
C ASP A 260 -16.49 -7.74 0.13
N TRP A 261 -16.30 -6.42 -0.03
CA TRP A 261 -15.10 -5.85 -0.62
C TRP A 261 -13.93 -5.85 0.37
N ARG A 262 -12.70 -6.01 -0.13
CA ARG A 262 -11.49 -6.02 0.68
C ARG A 262 -10.39 -5.21 -0.02
N PRO A 263 -10.12 -3.94 0.37
CA PRO A 263 -8.99 -3.21 -0.18
C PRO A 263 -7.65 -3.81 0.28
N CYS A 264 -6.56 -3.42 -0.37
CA CYS A 264 -5.22 -3.60 0.19
C CYS A 264 -5.10 -2.71 1.43
N ARG A 265 -4.72 -3.30 2.58
CA ARG A 265 -4.70 -2.57 3.85
C ARG A 265 -3.38 -2.72 4.60
N THR A 266 -2.86 -1.60 5.07
CA THR A 266 -1.79 -1.55 6.08
C THR A 266 -2.35 -0.95 7.35
N THR A 267 -2.08 -1.57 8.50
CA THR A 267 -2.48 -1.06 9.82
C THR A 267 -1.26 -0.94 10.71
N ARG A 268 -1.07 0.21 11.35
CA ARG A 268 0.08 0.55 12.20
C ARG A 268 -0.39 0.98 13.59
N ALA A 269 -0.05 0.21 14.61
CA ALA A 269 -0.30 0.50 16.03
C ALA A 269 0.73 1.48 16.64
N VAL A 270 0.98 2.59 15.96
CA VAL A 270 1.86 3.67 16.44
C VAL A 270 1.06 4.97 16.59
N PRO A 271 1.50 5.93 17.43
CA PRO A 271 0.82 7.22 17.54
C PRO A 271 0.64 7.89 16.18
N THR A 272 -0.51 8.54 15.97
CA THR A 272 -0.81 9.27 14.72
C THR A 272 0.10 10.48 14.52
N GLY A 273 0.66 11.02 15.61
CA GLY A 273 1.37 12.29 15.64
C GLY A 273 0.45 13.51 15.64
N ILE A 274 -0.87 13.35 15.42
CA ILE A 274 -1.84 14.44 15.40
C ILE A 274 -2.43 14.61 16.81
N PRO A 275 -2.45 15.84 17.39
CA PRO A 275 -2.93 16.08 18.75
C PRO A 275 -4.33 15.51 18.99
N GLY A 276 -4.51 14.74 20.06
CA GLY A 276 -5.81 14.14 20.43
C GLY A 276 -6.37 13.08 19.45
N ALA A 277 -5.84 12.95 18.23
CA ALA A 277 -6.33 11.99 17.26
C ALA A 277 -5.81 10.59 17.56
N ARG A 278 -6.72 9.68 17.86
CA ARG A 278 -6.41 8.29 18.18
C ARG A 278 -6.21 7.44 16.95
N LEU A 279 -6.73 7.85 15.79
CA LEU A 279 -6.52 7.18 14.51
C LEU A 279 -6.42 8.15 13.34
N LEU A 280 -5.74 7.71 12.29
CA LEU A 280 -5.59 8.37 10.99
C LEU A 280 -5.73 7.32 9.89
N VAL A 281 -6.49 7.65 8.83
CA VAL A 281 -6.74 6.76 7.69
C VAL A 281 -6.44 7.48 6.38
N GLU A 282 -5.53 6.94 5.57
CA GLU A 282 -5.23 7.40 4.21
C GLU A 282 -5.83 6.41 3.22
N ILE A 283 -6.44 6.88 2.13
CA ILE A 283 -7.04 5.99 1.13
C ILE A 283 -6.67 6.40 -0.30
N THR A 284 -6.48 5.40 -1.15
CA THR A 284 -6.45 5.54 -2.60
C THR A 284 -7.65 4.81 -3.16
N ALA A 285 -8.42 5.47 -4.01
CA ALA A 285 -9.56 4.90 -4.70
C ALA A 285 -9.29 4.79 -6.21
N ALA A 286 -9.87 3.77 -6.83
CA ALA A 286 -9.96 3.65 -8.28
C ALA A 286 -11.40 3.95 -8.70
N ALA A 287 -11.58 4.96 -9.53
CA ALA A 287 -12.85 5.38 -10.10
C ALA A 287 -12.98 4.82 -11.53
N PRO A 288 -14.19 4.47 -11.99
CA PRO A 288 -14.41 4.22 -13.41
C PRO A 288 -13.97 5.43 -14.22
N ARG A 289 -13.23 5.21 -15.33
CA ARG A 289 -12.87 6.31 -16.23
C ARG A 289 -14.13 7.03 -16.70
N ARG A 290 -14.16 8.36 -16.56
CA ARG A 290 -15.23 9.17 -17.15
C ARG A 290 -15.16 9.07 -18.67
N ALA A 291 -16.28 8.71 -19.31
CA ALA A 291 -16.42 8.70 -20.76
C ALA A 291 -16.27 10.10 -21.36
#